data_AF-A0A7Y2M1Y0-F1
#
_entry.id   AF-A0A7Y2M1Y0-F1
#
_cell.length_a   1.000
_cell.length_b   1.000
_cell.length_c   1.000
_cell.angle_alpha   90.00
_cell.angle_beta   90.00
_cell.angle_gamma   90.00
#
_symmetry.space_group_name_H-M   'P 1'
#
loop_
_entity.id
_entity.type
_entity.pdbx_description
1 polymer ?
#
loop_
_entity_poly.entity_id
_entity_poly.type
_entity_poly.pdbx_seq_one_letter_code
_entity_poly.pdbx_strand_id
1 'polypeptide(L)'
;MRKAFLVVNALLTLSLIAQLYFAALGVFSPPEDELFRFHAMNGRFILPVLIIVWIVFGFIARIGRTSIILTFVGLVLLALQTGYFLIAGAMGATPPPNEYTPGATPYVLALHGLGGTLLLLLTVWVFFRVRGMGPLGRSSAETTASEPVTSTPTT
;
A
#
# COMPACT_ATOMS: atom_id res chain seq x y z
N MET A 1 -11.56 13.02 9.51
CA MET A 1 -10.80 11.74 9.43
C MET A 1 -9.99 11.54 8.15
N ARG A 2 -10.41 12.07 6.98
CA ARG A 2 -9.61 11.94 5.73
C ARG A 2 -8.18 12.47 5.84
N LYS A 3 -7.95 13.60 6.51
CA LYS A 3 -6.60 14.11 6.78
C LYS A 3 -5.73 13.08 7.52
N ALA A 4 -6.28 12.43 8.55
CA ALA A 4 -5.57 11.40 9.30
C ALA A 4 -5.26 10.17 8.44
N PHE A 5 -6.22 9.72 7.61
CA PHE A 5 -5.94 8.67 6.62
C PHE A 5 -4.82 9.05 5.65
N LEU A 6 -4.80 10.29 5.16
CA LEU A 6 -3.74 10.78 4.27
C LEU A 6 -2.38 10.82 4.97
N VAL A 7 -2.33 11.19 6.25
CA VAL A 7 -1.10 11.13 7.06
C VAL A 7 -0.62 9.69 7.20
N VAL A 8 -1.50 8.75 7.56
CA VAL A 8 -1.15 7.32 7.65
C VAL A 8 -0.66 6.79 6.30
N ASN A 9 -1.33 7.12 5.20
CA ASN A 9 -0.90 6.71 3.87
C ASN A 9 0.47 7.30 3.52
N ALA A 10 0.72 8.58 3.82
CA ALA A 10 2.02 9.19 3.61
C ALA A 10 3.12 8.52 4.44
N LEU A 11 2.85 8.16 5.69
CA LEU A 11 3.79 7.41 6.53
C LEU A 11 4.08 6.02 5.95
N LEU A 12 3.06 5.32 5.45
CA LEU A 12 3.24 4.04 4.75
C LEU A 12 4.08 4.20 3.46
N THR A 13 3.80 5.20 2.63
CA THR A 13 4.61 5.51 1.44
C THR A 13 6.06 5.81 1.81
N LEU A 14 6.30 6.63 2.84
CA LEU A 14 7.66 6.94 3.31
C LEU A 14 8.37 5.70 3.86
N SER A 15 7.67 4.82 4.58
CA SER A 15 8.22 3.57 5.07
C SER A 15 8.57 2.60 3.92
N LEU A 16 7.81 2.59 2.83
CA LEU A 16 8.14 1.82 1.62
C LEU A 16 9.34 2.40 0.86
N ILE A 17 9.48 3.74 0.80
CA ILE A 17 10.69 4.37 0.26
C ILE A 17 11.91 4.00 1.12
N ALA A 18 11.77 4.08 2.45
CA ALA A 18 12.81 3.65 3.37
C ALA A 18 13.14 2.15 3.20
N GLN A 19 12.14 1.29 2.93
CA GLN A 19 12.36 -0.14 2.66
C GLN A 19 13.30 -0.36 1.47
N LEU A 20 13.09 0.37 0.37
CA LEU A 20 13.94 0.29 -0.83
C LEU A 20 15.32 0.88 -0.57
N TYR A 21 15.40 2.01 0.16
CA TYR A 21 16.67 2.60 0.55
C TYR A 21 17.49 1.66 1.42
N PHE A 22 16.89 1.03 2.43
CA PHE A 22 17.59 0.07 3.29
C PHE A 22 17.96 -1.22 2.54
N ALA A 23 17.18 -1.64 1.54
CA ALA A 23 17.56 -2.75 0.67
C ALA A 23 18.84 -2.41 -0.10
N ALA A 24 18.86 -1.24 -0.76
CA ALA A 24 20.01 -0.77 -1.50
C ALA A 24 21.23 -0.57 -0.59
N LEU A 25 21.04 0.04 0.57
CA LEU A 25 22.11 0.24 1.55
C LEU A 25 22.70 -1.08 2.03
N GLY A 26 21.87 -2.08 2.35
CA GLY A 26 22.34 -3.40 2.78
C GLY A 26 23.05 -4.20 1.69
N VAL A 27 22.70 -4.00 0.42
CA VAL A 27 23.32 -4.72 -0.71
C VAL A 27 24.57 -4.02 -1.25
N PHE A 28 24.63 -2.69 -1.19
CA PHE A 28 25.71 -1.90 -1.81
C PHE A 28 26.71 -1.33 -0.80
N SER A 29 26.62 -1.67 0.49
CA SER A 29 27.54 -1.14 1.50
C SER A 29 27.93 -2.20 2.53
N PRO A 30 29.23 -2.32 2.88
CA PRO A 30 29.67 -3.17 3.97
C PRO A 30 29.48 -2.49 5.34
N PRO A 31 29.26 -3.26 6.43
CA PRO A 31 28.95 -4.69 6.44
C PRO A 31 27.48 -4.95 6.00
N GLU A 32 27.30 -5.83 5.01
CA GLU A 32 26.01 -6.06 4.34
C GLU A 32 24.92 -6.54 5.31
N ASP A 33 25.19 -7.61 6.06
CA ASP A 33 24.22 -8.24 6.98
C ASP A 33 23.70 -7.27 8.05
N GLU A 34 24.59 -6.44 8.58
CA GLU A 34 24.22 -5.46 9.61
C GLU A 34 23.34 -4.34 9.05
N LEU A 35 23.63 -3.86 7.84
CA LEU A 35 22.85 -2.78 7.22
C LEU A 35 21.53 -3.30 6.66
N PHE A 36 21.51 -4.53 6.14
CA PHE A 36 20.30 -5.20 5.67
C PHE A 36 19.29 -5.49 6.80
N ARG A 37 19.75 -5.53 8.07
CA ARG A 37 18.86 -5.69 9.25
C ARG A 37 17.73 -4.65 9.28
N PHE A 38 17.99 -3.43 8.81
CA PHE A 38 16.98 -2.36 8.80
C PHE A 38 15.88 -2.63 7.78
N HIS A 39 16.24 -3.15 6.59
CA HIS A 39 15.28 -3.62 5.60
C HIS A 39 14.42 -4.78 6.16
N ALA A 40 15.05 -5.75 6.82
CA ALA A 40 14.36 -6.88 7.41
C ALA A 40 13.39 -6.44 8.52
N MET A 41 13.81 -5.54 9.42
CA MET A 41 12.99 -5.01 10.51
C MET A 41 11.78 -4.21 10.00
N ASN A 42 12.01 -3.27 9.07
CA ASN A 42 10.93 -2.44 8.53
C ASN A 42 9.92 -3.30 7.76
N GLY A 43 10.38 -4.27 6.96
CA GLY A 43 9.51 -5.19 6.21
C GLY A 43 8.71 -6.14 7.09
N ARG A 44 9.30 -6.67 8.18
CA ARG A 44 8.66 -7.69 9.03
C ARG A 44 7.75 -7.11 10.10
N PHE A 45 8.00 -5.88 10.56
CA PHE A 45 7.29 -5.32 11.71
C PHE A 45 6.57 -4.02 11.38
N ILE A 46 7.26 -3.04 10.77
CA ILE A 46 6.71 -1.70 10.58
C ILE A 46 5.65 -1.69 9.47
N LEU A 47 5.95 -2.26 8.31
CA LEU A 47 5.01 -2.29 7.17
C LEU A 47 3.70 -3.03 7.47
N PRO A 48 3.69 -4.22 8.11
CA PRO A 48 2.44 -4.88 8.49
C PRO A 48 1.56 -4.01 9.39
N VAL A 49 2.16 -3.39 10.42
CA VAL A 49 1.44 -2.50 11.34
C VAL A 49 0.86 -1.31 10.59
N LEU A 50 1.66 -0.63 9.76
CA LEU A 50 1.19 0.53 8.99
C LEU A 50 0.08 0.15 7.98
N ILE A 51 0.14 -1.01 7.35
CA ILE A 51 -0.93 -1.49 6.47
C ILE A 51 -2.23 -1.71 7.24
N ILE A 52 -2.17 -2.35 8.42
CA ILE A 52 -3.36 -2.57 9.25
C ILE A 52 -3.97 -1.22 9.66
N VAL A 53 -3.14 -0.30 10.14
CA VAL A 53 -3.59 1.06 10.50
C VAL A 53 -4.17 1.79 9.28
N TRP A 54 -3.57 1.64 8.10
CA TRP A 54 -4.05 2.22 6.85
C TRP A 54 -5.45 1.72 6.46
N ILE A 55 -5.69 0.41 6.56
CA ILE A 55 -7.02 -0.20 6.33
C ILE A 55 -8.04 0.36 7.33
N VAL A 56 -7.72 0.32 8.63
CA VAL A 56 -8.62 0.80 9.71
C VAL A 56 -8.98 2.27 9.50
N PHE A 57 -8.00 3.13 9.23
CA PHE A 57 -8.25 4.54 8.95
C PHE A 57 -9.02 4.74 7.65
N GLY A 58 -8.88 3.86 6.67
CA GLY A 58 -9.68 3.87 5.44
C GLY A 58 -11.18 3.71 5.74
N PHE A 59 -11.55 2.75 6.61
CA PHE A 59 -12.92 2.59 7.07
C PHE A 59 -13.41 3.80 7.87
N ILE A 60 -12.64 4.25 8.87
CA ILE A 60 -13.01 5.39 9.73
C ILE A 60 -13.18 6.68 8.90
N ALA A 61 -12.33 6.88 7.88
CA ALA A 61 -12.36 8.07 7.04
C ALA A 61 -13.39 8.01 5.89
N ARG A 62 -14.06 6.86 5.69
CA ARG A 62 -15.09 6.65 4.66
C ARG A 62 -14.61 7.13 3.27
N ILE A 63 -13.45 6.63 2.85
CA ILE A 63 -12.76 7.03 1.60
C ILE A 63 -13.34 6.41 0.31
N GLY A 64 -14.54 5.84 0.40
CA GLY A 64 -15.21 5.14 -0.69
C GLY A 64 -14.79 3.67 -0.82
N ARG A 65 -15.70 2.83 -1.32
CA ARG A 65 -15.53 1.37 -1.44
C ARG A 65 -14.28 0.99 -2.25
N THR A 66 -14.06 1.63 -3.39
CA THR A 66 -12.89 1.35 -4.24
C THR A 66 -11.59 1.60 -3.50
N SER A 67 -11.45 2.72 -2.80
CA SER A 67 -10.22 3.06 -2.09
C SER A 67 -9.99 2.14 -0.90
N ILE A 68 -11.05 1.68 -0.21
CA ILE A 68 -10.94 0.65 0.83
C ILE A 68 -10.44 -0.67 0.23
N ILE A 69 -10.99 -1.13 -0.90
CA ILE A 69 -10.50 -2.35 -1.57
C ILE A 69 -9.01 -2.24 -1.91
N LEU A 70 -8.56 -1.09 -2.41
CA LEU A 70 -7.14 -0.86 -2.69
C LEU A 70 -6.25 -0.99 -1.44
N THR A 71 -6.77 -0.67 -0.25
CA THR A 71 -6.00 -0.92 0.98
C THR A 71 -5.80 -2.41 1.27
N PHE A 72 -6.80 -3.25 0.98
CA PHE A 72 -6.66 -4.71 1.07
C PHE A 72 -5.76 -5.29 -0.01
N VAL A 73 -5.77 -4.73 -1.22
CA VAL A 73 -4.78 -5.08 -2.26
C VAL A 73 -3.37 -4.85 -1.73
N GLY A 74 -3.13 -3.76 -1.00
CA GLY A 74 -1.84 -3.51 -0.35
C GLY A 74 -1.45 -4.61 0.64
N LEU A 75 -2.39 -5.08 1.47
CA LEU A 75 -2.16 -6.20 2.39
C LEU A 75 -1.82 -7.49 1.65
N VAL A 76 -2.52 -7.80 0.57
CA VAL A 76 -2.23 -8.97 -0.28
C VAL A 76 -0.84 -8.87 -0.89
N LEU A 77 -0.47 -7.71 -1.43
CA LEU A 77 0.87 -7.47 -1.98
C LEU A 77 1.96 -7.64 -0.92
N LEU A 78 1.72 -7.21 0.32
CA LEU A 78 2.65 -7.42 1.43
C LEU A 78 2.74 -8.90 1.82
N ALA A 79 1.62 -9.62 1.92
CA ALA A 79 1.60 -11.04 2.24
C ALA A 79 2.32 -11.89 1.18
N LEU A 80 2.18 -11.53 -0.09
CA LEU A 80 2.89 -12.18 -1.19
C LEU A 80 4.41 -12.05 -1.06
N GLN A 81 4.93 -10.98 -0.41
CA GLN A 81 6.38 -10.85 -0.17
C GLN A 81 6.91 -12.04 0.61
N THR A 82 6.26 -12.38 1.73
CA THR A 82 6.60 -13.57 2.52
C THR A 82 6.38 -14.84 1.70
N GLY A 83 5.30 -14.91 0.91
CA GLY A 83 5.02 -16.02 0.02
C GLY A 83 6.17 -16.32 -0.95
N TYR A 84 6.78 -15.30 -1.57
CA TYR A 84 7.91 -15.49 -2.48
C TYR A 84 9.11 -16.13 -1.79
N PHE A 85 9.43 -15.74 -0.56
CA PHE A 85 10.51 -16.36 0.21
C PHE A 85 10.19 -17.80 0.60
N LEU A 86 8.94 -18.11 0.96
CA LEU A 86 8.51 -19.48 1.27
C LEU A 86 8.58 -20.40 0.05
N ILE A 87 8.12 -19.91 -1.11
CA ILE A 87 8.20 -20.64 -2.38
C ILE A 87 9.66 -20.87 -2.77
N ALA A 88 10.50 -19.83 -2.70
CA ALA A 88 11.93 -19.95 -2.95
C ALA A 88 12.60 -20.98 -2.02
N GLY A 89 12.30 -20.96 -0.73
CA GLY A 89 12.79 -21.95 0.23
C GLY A 89 12.34 -23.38 -0.10
N ALA A 90 11.08 -23.58 -0.48
CA ALA A 90 10.56 -24.87 -0.93
C ALA A 90 11.22 -25.38 -2.22
N MET A 91 11.77 -24.47 -3.03
CA MET A 91 12.56 -24.77 -4.23
C MET A 91 14.06 -25.00 -3.94
N GLY A 92 14.48 -24.99 -2.68
CA GLY A 92 15.86 -25.26 -2.27
C GLY A 92 16.73 -24.01 -2.07
N ALA A 93 16.15 -22.81 -1.96
CA ALA A 93 16.91 -21.62 -1.56
C ALA A 93 17.44 -21.77 -0.12
N THR A 94 18.75 -21.61 0.07
CA THR A 94 19.36 -21.52 1.41
C THR A 94 19.75 -20.07 1.73
N PRO A 95 19.35 -19.52 2.89
CA PRO A 95 19.86 -18.24 3.39
C PRO A 95 21.24 -18.42 4.05
N PRO A 96 22.19 -17.47 3.89
CA PRO A 96 22.20 -16.38 2.92
C PRO A 96 22.55 -16.88 1.51
N PRO A 97 22.12 -16.21 0.43
CA PRO A 97 22.44 -16.59 -0.94
C PRO A 97 23.87 -16.16 -1.30
N ASN A 98 24.87 -16.73 -0.63
CA ASN A 98 26.28 -16.52 -0.95
C ASN A 98 26.81 -17.57 -1.95
N GLU A 99 25.99 -18.55 -2.33
CA GLU A 99 26.28 -19.51 -3.38
C GLU A 99 25.16 -19.54 -4.43
N TYR A 100 25.55 -19.77 -5.68
CA TYR A 100 24.72 -19.84 -6.87
C TYR A 100 23.44 -20.64 -6.59
N THR A 101 22.29 -19.95 -6.47
CA THR A 101 21.02 -20.62 -6.17
C THR A 101 20.50 -21.29 -7.44
N PRO A 102 20.46 -22.63 -7.53
CA PRO A 102 20.12 -23.31 -8.78
C PRO A 102 18.66 -23.07 -9.19
N GLY A 103 18.40 -23.00 -10.50
CA GLY A 103 17.04 -23.11 -11.05
C GLY A 103 16.22 -21.82 -11.02
N ALA A 104 14.91 -21.94 -10.73
CA ALA A 104 13.95 -20.85 -10.87
C ALA A 104 13.88 -19.88 -9.66
N THR A 105 14.64 -20.17 -8.61
CA THR A 105 14.64 -19.46 -7.32
C THR A 105 14.98 -17.97 -7.42
N PRO A 106 15.99 -17.53 -8.20
CA PRO A 106 16.29 -16.10 -8.36
C PRO A 106 15.14 -15.32 -9.00
N TYR A 107 14.41 -15.93 -9.94
CA TYR A 107 13.27 -15.29 -10.59
C TYR A 107 12.08 -15.13 -9.64
N VAL A 108 11.84 -16.10 -8.76
CA VAL A 108 10.81 -15.99 -7.72
C VAL A 108 11.19 -14.91 -6.71
N LEU A 109 12.46 -14.86 -6.28
CA LEU A 109 12.94 -13.81 -5.39
C LEU A 109 12.90 -12.42 -6.06
N ALA A 110 13.10 -12.31 -7.38
CA ALA A 110 12.96 -11.04 -8.09
C ALA A 110 11.53 -10.47 -8.01
N LEU A 111 10.50 -11.32 -7.88
CA LEU A 111 9.12 -10.87 -7.65
C LEU A 111 8.96 -10.12 -6.32
N HIS A 112 9.84 -10.33 -5.34
CA HIS A 112 9.85 -9.54 -4.12
C HIS A 112 10.10 -8.05 -4.39
N GLY A 113 11.15 -7.74 -5.15
CA GLY A 113 11.47 -6.36 -5.53
C GLY A 113 10.34 -5.71 -6.35
N LEU A 114 9.77 -6.47 -7.30
CA LEU A 114 8.65 -6.00 -8.11
C LEU A 114 7.39 -5.75 -7.26
N GLY A 115 7.02 -6.67 -6.38
CA GLY A 115 5.84 -6.54 -5.53
C GLY A 115 5.96 -5.40 -4.52
N GLY A 116 7.16 -5.18 -3.96
CA GLY A 116 7.45 -4.00 -3.13
C GLY A 116 7.27 -2.69 -3.90
N THR A 117 7.72 -2.65 -5.16
CA THR A 117 7.56 -1.48 -6.05
C THR A 117 6.09 -1.23 -6.39
N LEU A 118 5.32 -2.28 -6.71
CA LEU A 118 3.89 -2.16 -6.97
C LEU A 118 3.13 -1.65 -5.74
N LEU A 119 3.48 -2.12 -4.54
CA LEU A 119 2.91 -1.63 -3.29
C LEU A 119 3.23 -0.14 -3.07
N LEU A 120 4.46 0.31 -3.35
CA LEU A 120 4.82 1.72 -3.30
C LEU A 120 3.93 2.55 -4.24
N LEU A 121 3.85 2.18 -5.52
CA LEU A 121 3.04 2.88 -6.52
C LEU A 121 1.55 2.92 -6.13
N LEU A 122 1.03 1.83 -5.58
CA LEU A 122 -0.34 1.76 -5.07
C LEU A 122 -0.59 2.79 -3.96
N THR A 123 0.31 2.93 -2.99
CA THR A 123 0.12 3.89 -1.88
C THR A 123 0.11 5.34 -2.36
N VAL A 124 1.02 5.67 -3.29
CA VAL A 124 1.09 6.98 -3.96
C VAL A 124 -0.21 7.25 -4.72
N TRP A 125 -0.70 6.28 -5.51
CA TRP A 125 -1.95 6.43 -6.25
C TRP A 125 -3.15 6.64 -5.33
N VAL A 126 -3.29 5.83 -4.26
CA VAL A 126 -4.37 5.99 -3.29
C VAL A 126 -4.30 7.35 -2.59
N PHE A 127 -3.09 7.87 -2.32
CA PHE A 127 -2.91 9.18 -1.72
C PHE A 127 -3.53 10.28 -2.58
N PHE A 128 -3.16 10.35 -3.86
CA PHE A 128 -3.69 11.35 -4.78
C PHE A 128 -5.18 11.15 -5.05
N ARG A 129 -5.63 9.90 -5.18
CA ARG A 129 -7.04 9.56 -5.35
C ARG A 129 -7.91 10.09 -4.20
N VAL A 130 -7.50 9.87 -2.95
CA VAL A 130 -8.28 10.29 -1.78
C VAL A 130 -8.13 11.80 -1.54
N ARG A 131 -6.97 12.38 -1.80
CA ARG A 131 -6.74 13.84 -1.69
C ARG A 131 -7.62 14.63 -2.67
N GLY A 132 -7.85 14.10 -3.86
CA GLY A 132 -8.73 14.70 -4.88
C GLY A 132 -10.23 14.57 -4.58
N MET A 133 -10.64 13.83 -3.56
CA MET A 133 -12.05 13.72 -3.20
C MET A 133 -12.54 15.01 -2.52
N GLY A 134 -13.54 15.65 -3.13
CA GLY A 134 -14.23 16.80 -2.52
C GLY A 134 -14.87 16.46 -1.16
N PRO A 135 -15.31 17.50 -0.39
CA PRO A 135 -16.04 17.30 0.86
C PRO A 135 -17.27 16.41 0.63
N LEU A 136 -17.47 15.42 1.51
CA LEU A 136 -18.72 14.63 1.52
C LEU A 136 -19.86 15.56 1.96
N GLY A 137 -20.50 16.23 1.01
CA GLY A 137 -21.50 17.24 1.37
C GLY A 137 -21.91 18.13 0.21
N ARG A 138 -22.26 17.55 -0.93
CA ARG A 138 -23.31 18.09 -1.80
C ARG A 138 -23.94 16.88 -2.49
N SER A 139 -24.85 16.25 -1.75
CA SER A 139 -25.78 15.31 -2.35
C SER A 139 -26.56 16.09 -3.41
N SER A 140 -26.71 15.50 -4.60
CA SER A 140 -27.52 16.01 -5.71
C SER A 140 -29.02 16.23 -5.37
N ALA A 141 -29.40 16.13 -4.09
CA ALA A 141 -30.74 16.39 -3.58
C ALA A 141 -31.12 17.88 -3.56
N GLU A 142 -30.16 18.81 -3.72
CA GLU A 142 -30.45 20.25 -3.80
C GLU A 142 -30.85 20.70 -5.22
N THR A 143 -30.72 19.83 -6.23
CA THR A 143 -31.12 20.15 -7.63
C THR A 143 -32.61 19.86 -7.91
N THR A 144 -33.29 19.06 -7.08
CA THR A 144 -34.71 18.72 -7.29
C THR A 144 -35.70 19.53 -6.45
N ALA A 145 -35.23 20.41 -5.55
CA ALA A 145 -36.12 21.21 -4.68
C ALA A 145 -36.53 22.58 -5.27
N SER A 146 -36.19 22.88 -6.52
CA SER A 146 -36.46 24.17 -7.16
C SER A 146 -37.23 24.05 -8.48
N GLU A 147 -38.16 23.10 -8.60
CA GLU A 147 -39.26 23.28 -9.56
C GLU A 147 -40.43 23.98 -8.83
N PRO A 148 -40.69 25.27 -9.11
CA PRO A 148 -41.88 25.92 -8.61
C PRO A 148 -43.09 25.31 -9.30
N VAL A 149 -44.01 24.74 -8.51
CA VAL A 149 -45.34 24.33 -8.96
C VAL A 149 -46.10 25.58 -9.37
N THR A 150 -46.14 25.86 -10.68
CA THR A 150 -47.01 26.89 -11.26
C THR A 150 -48.44 26.34 -11.24
N SER A 151 -49.19 26.69 -10.20
CA SER A 151 -50.64 26.51 -10.17
C SER A 151 -51.30 27.47 -11.16
N THR A 152 -51.84 26.96 -12.26
CA THR A 152 -52.77 27.70 -13.13
C THR A 152 -54.11 27.88 -12.42
N PRO A 153 -54.66 29.11 -12.34
CA PRO A 153 -56.00 29.32 -11.83
C PRO A 153 -57.03 29.02 -12.93
N THR A 154 -58.12 28.40 -12.49
CA THR A 154 -59.32 28.08 -13.26
C THR A 154 -60.12 29.37 -13.50
N THR A 155 -60.42 29.69 -14.76
CA THR A 155 -61.73 30.15 -15.29
C THR A 155 -61.64 30.33 -16.79
#